data_AF-A0A2W4S365-F1
#
_entry.id   AF-A0A2W4S365-F1
#
_cell.length_a   1.000
_cell.length_b   1.000
_cell.length_c   1.000
_cell.angle_alpha   90.00
_cell.angle_beta   90.00
_cell.angle_gamma   90.00
#
_symmetry.space_group_name_H-M   'P 1'
#
loop_
_entity.id
_entity.type
_entity.pdbx_description
1 polymer ?
#
loop_
_entity_poly.entity_id
_entity_poly.type
_entity_poly.pdbx_seq_one_letter_code
_entity_poly.pdbx_strand_id
1 'polypeptide(L)'
;MSFLRKRWEKNWPELHAAIRGGFPPFVFSDRPPEPGDVPAFWYHTVEADAFGEDLHFLRRNGYVALTADELLDHLEGRRRAPDRAVVLLRRRRGQPLLGRLPAAA
;
A
#
# COMPACT_ATOMS: atom_id res chain seq x y z
N MET A 1 19.86 -23.78 22.02
CA MET A 1 20.58 -23.59 20.74
C MET A 1 19.75 -23.81 19.45
N SER A 2 18.55 -24.42 19.49
CA SER A 2 17.72 -24.66 18.29
C SER A 2 16.96 -23.43 17.75
N PHE A 3 16.58 -22.50 18.63
CA PHE A 3 15.68 -21.38 18.29
C PHE A 3 16.34 -20.27 17.45
N LEU A 4 17.62 -19.96 17.71
CA LEU A 4 18.37 -18.96 16.94
C LEU A 4 18.64 -19.44 15.50
N ARG A 5 18.93 -20.73 15.32
CA ARG A 5 19.19 -21.31 13.99
C ARG A 5 17.96 -21.23 13.08
N LYS A 6 16.77 -21.54 13.62
CA LYS A 6 15.49 -21.42 12.89
C LYS A 6 15.14 -19.98 12.53
N ARG A 7 15.47 -19.00 13.39
CA ARG A 7 15.29 -17.58 13.06
C ARG A 7 16.26 -17.12 11.98
N TRP A 8 17.51 -17.57 12.04
CA TRP A 8 18.50 -17.25 11.02
C TRP A 8 18.12 -17.78 9.64
N GLU A 9 17.68 -19.05 9.55
CA GLU A 9 17.21 -19.65 8.28
C GLU A 9 16.03 -18.89 7.66
N LYS A 10 15.15 -18.30 8.48
CA LYS A 10 14.00 -17.51 7.98
C LYS A 10 14.37 -16.15 7.44
N ASN A 11 15.34 -15.46 8.06
CA ASN A 11 15.69 -14.08 7.70
C ASN A 11 16.87 -14.00 6.71
N TRP A 12 17.62 -15.10 6.55
CA TRP A 12 18.75 -15.17 5.62
C TRP A 12 18.40 -14.84 4.16
N PRO A 13 17.27 -15.29 3.58
CA PRO A 13 16.89 -14.92 2.22
C PRO A 13 16.69 -13.40 2.04
N GLU A 14 16.09 -12.76 3.03
CA GLU A 14 15.84 -11.31 3.04
C GLU A 14 17.15 -10.53 3.21
N LEU A 15 18.02 -10.96 4.15
CA LEU A 15 19.34 -10.36 4.34
C LEU A 15 20.24 -10.53 3.11
N HIS A 16 20.18 -11.70 2.48
CA HIS A 16 20.96 -12.01 1.28
C HIS A 16 20.49 -11.21 0.05
N ALA A 17 19.17 -11.04 -0.09
CA ALA A 17 18.60 -10.15 -1.09
C ALA A 17 18.97 -8.67 -0.82
N ALA A 18 19.02 -8.24 0.44
CA ALA A 18 19.47 -6.89 0.81
C ALA A 18 20.94 -6.66 0.44
N ILE A 19 21.82 -7.61 0.74
CA ILE A 19 23.26 -7.53 0.45
C ILE A 19 23.55 -7.60 -1.07
N ARG A 20 22.73 -8.33 -1.83
CA ARG A 20 22.90 -8.49 -3.29
C ARG A 20 22.20 -7.44 -4.14
N GLY A 21 21.56 -6.43 -3.53
CA GLY A 21 20.81 -5.42 -4.27
C GLY A 21 19.53 -5.94 -4.93
N GLY A 22 18.96 -7.03 -4.40
CA GLY A 22 17.66 -7.56 -4.82
C GLY A 22 16.46 -6.76 -4.30
N PHE A 23 16.70 -5.80 -3.40
CA PHE A 23 15.68 -4.85 -2.98
C PHE A 23 15.66 -3.62 -3.88
N PRO A 24 14.48 -3.02 -4.11
CA PRO A 24 14.37 -1.77 -4.82
C PRO A 24 15.27 -0.67 -4.21
N PRO A 25 15.88 0.21 -5.04
CA PRO A 25 16.83 1.23 -4.56
C PRO A 25 16.27 2.15 -3.47
N PHE A 26 14.95 2.37 -3.46
CA PHE A 26 14.28 3.22 -2.47
C PHE A 26 14.37 2.67 -1.04
N VAL A 27 14.60 1.35 -0.85
CA VAL A 27 14.67 0.71 0.47
C VAL A 27 15.89 1.18 1.27
N PHE A 28 16.99 1.52 0.59
CA PHE A 28 18.22 1.99 1.21
C PHE A 28 18.48 3.49 0.98
N SER A 29 17.51 4.20 0.40
CA SER A 29 17.67 5.61 0.07
C SER A 29 17.24 6.49 1.24
N ASP A 30 18.11 7.40 1.68
CA ASP A 30 17.77 8.44 2.67
C ASP A 30 16.65 9.37 2.19
N ARG A 31 16.51 9.50 0.86
CA ARG A 31 15.43 10.22 0.17
C ARG A 31 14.96 9.40 -1.02
N PRO A 32 13.98 8.50 -0.84
CA PRO A 32 13.45 7.75 -1.96
C PRO A 32 12.80 8.72 -2.97
N PRO A 33 12.90 8.45 -4.28
CA PRO A 33 12.22 9.26 -5.29
C PRO A 33 10.71 9.24 -5.04
N GLU A 34 10.03 10.34 -5.37
CA GLU A 34 8.57 10.34 -5.34
C GLU A 34 8.03 9.27 -6.29
N PRO A 35 7.08 8.45 -5.83
CA PRO A 35 6.50 7.42 -6.69
C PRO A 35 5.80 8.10 -7.87
N GLY A 36 6.06 7.61 -9.09
CA GLY A 36 5.44 8.13 -10.31
C GLY A 36 3.93 7.87 -10.39
N ASP A 37 3.43 6.93 -9.59
CA ASP A 37 2.03 6.53 -9.49
C ASP A 37 1.51 6.70 -8.05
N VAL A 38 0.18 6.72 -7.90
CA VAL A 38 -0.49 6.83 -6.60
C VAL A 38 -0.24 5.57 -5.74
N PRO A 39 0.42 5.67 -4.57
CA PRO A 39 0.66 4.52 -3.70
C PRO A 39 -0.64 3.90 -3.16
N ALA A 40 -0.67 2.56 -3.12
CA ALA A 40 -1.80 1.79 -2.62
C ALA A 40 -1.42 0.99 -1.37
N PHE A 41 -2.03 1.30 -0.23
CA PHE A 41 -1.83 0.58 1.04
C PHE A 41 -2.89 -0.51 1.20
N TRP A 42 -2.44 -1.76 1.36
CA TRP A 42 -3.31 -2.92 1.50
C TRP A 42 -3.41 -3.38 2.95
N TYR A 43 -4.61 -3.28 3.53
CA TYR A 43 -4.92 -3.75 4.87
C TYR A 43 -5.62 -5.11 4.82
N HIS A 44 -4.97 -6.14 5.35
CA HIS A 44 -5.50 -7.50 5.45
C HIS A 44 -6.27 -7.75 6.76
N THR A 45 -5.78 -7.18 7.85
CA THR A 45 -6.43 -7.12 9.15
C THR A 45 -6.37 -5.67 9.61
N VAL A 46 -7.48 -5.15 10.13
CA VAL A 46 -7.57 -3.76 10.59
C VAL A 46 -7.78 -3.82 12.09
N GLU A 47 -6.70 -3.68 12.85
CA GLU A 47 -6.77 -3.40 14.28
C GLU A 47 -7.01 -1.90 14.46
N ALA A 48 -8.01 -1.54 15.26
CA ALA A 48 -8.51 -0.16 15.31
C ALA A 48 -7.43 0.84 15.73
N ASP A 49 -6.64 0.51 16.75
CA ASP A 49 -5.61 1.40 17.28
C ASP A 49 -4.47 1.62 16.29
N ALA A 50 -3.92 0.54 15.73
CA ALA A 50 -2.85 0.60 14.74
C ALA A 50 -3.29 1.33 13.45
N PHE A 51 -4.51 1.07 12.98
CA PHE A 51 -5.06 1.79 11.83
C PHE A 51 -5.29 3.28 12.14
N GLY A 52 -5.72 3.61 13.36
CA GLY A 52 -5.85 4.98 13.82
C GLY A 52 -4.51 5.73 13.82
N GLU A 53 -3.44 5.08 14.27
CA GLU A 53 -2.08 5.64 14.22
C GLU A 53 -1.61 5.89 12.78
N ASP A 54 -1.84 4.95 11.86
CA ASP A 54 -1.53 5.10 10.44
C ASP A 54 -2.28 6.28 9.81
N LEU A 55 -3.59 6.39 10.07
CA LEU A 55 -4.40 7.51 9.58
C LEU A 55 -3.92 8.85 10.15
N HIS A 56 -3.54 8.86 11.43
CA HIS A 56 -2.99 10.04 12.07
C HIS A 56 -1.66 10.45 11.43
N PHE A 57 -0.78 9.47 11.15
CA PHE A 57 0.48 9.69 10.44
C PHE A 57 0.24 10.26 9.04
N LEU A 58 -0.64 9.65 8.24
CA LEU A 58 -0.96 10.10 6.89
C LEU A 58 -1.47 11.55 6.90
N ARG A 59 -2.43 11.85 7.79
CA ARG A 59 -2.97 13.20 7.94
C ARG A 59 -1.90 14.21 8.35
N ARG A 60 -1.07 13.88 9.34
CA ARG A 60 -0.03 14.78 9.84
C ARG A 60 1.03 15.10 8.77
N ASN A 61 1.29 14.17 7.85
CA ASN A 61 2.27 14.33 6.78
C ASN A 61 1.66 14.86 5.46
N GLY A 62 0.40 15.31 5.49
CA GLY A 62 -0.27 15.96 4.37
C GLY A 62 -0.67 15.02 3.23
N TYR A 63 -0.82 13.72 3.50
CA TYR A 63 -1.32 12.77 2.51
C TYR A 63 -2.82 12.94 2.29
N VAL A 64 -3.25 12.75 1.05
CA VAL A 64 -4.66 12.84 0.63
C VAL A 64 -5.13 11.45 0.20
N ALA A 65 -6.10 10.88 0.91
CA ALA A 65 -6.70 9.61 0.53
C ALA A 65 -7.69 9.81 -0.62
N LEU A 66 -7.45 9.17 -1.76
CA LEU A 66 -8.35 9.18 -2.91
C LEU A 66 -9.44 8.11 -2.77
N THR A 67 -10.63 8.46 -3.25
CA THR A 67 -11.69 7.49 -3.51
C THR A 67 -11.39 6.63 -4.74
N ALA A 68 -12.13 5.54 -4.93
CA ALA A 68 -11.98 4.68 -6.10
C ALA A 68 -12.30 5.43 -7.41
N ASP A 69 -13.31 6.29 -7.40
CA ASP A 69 -13.70 7.09 -8.57
C ASP A 69 -12.63 8.15 -8.90
N GLU A 70 -12.08 8.82 -7.88
CA GLU A 70 -11.00 9.79 -8.09
C GLU A 70 -9.70 9.14 -8.59
N LEU A 71 -9.41 7.91 -8.15
CA LEU A 71 -8.32 7.12 -8.70
C LEU A 71 -8.61 6.75 -10.16
N LEU A 72 -9.82 6.31 -10.49
CA LEU A 72 -10.20 5.97 -11.86
C LEU A 72 -10.08 7.17 -12.79
N ASP A 73 -10.61 8.32 -12.38
CA ASP A 73 -10.47 9.58 -13.11
C ASP A 73 -9.00 9.96 -13.33
N HIS A 74 -8.15 9.66 -12.36
CA HIS A 74 -6.70 9.88 -12.50
C HIS A 74 -6.05 8.95 -13.50
N LEU A 75 -6.35 7.65 -13.42
CA LEU A 75 -5.81 6.62 -14.32
C LEU A 75 -6.27 6.82 -15.77
N GLU A 76 -7.47 7.35 -15.98
CA GLU A 76 -8.01 7.69 -17.30
C GLU A 76 -7.54 9.07 -17.80
N GLY A 77 -6.73 9.79 -17.02
CA GLY A 77 -6.21 11.11 -17.38
C GLY A 77 -7.25 12.23 -17.33
N ARG A 78 -8.44 11.98 -16.78
CA ARG A 78 -9.52 12.96 -16.61
C ARG A 78 -9.21 13.96 -15.48
N ARG A 79 -8.41 13.55 -14.49
CA ARG A 79 -8.00 14.38 -13.36
C ARG A 79 -6.54 14.13 -12.98
N ARG A 80 -5.83 15.15 -12.52
CA ARG A 80 -4.51 14.96 -11.89
C ARG A 80 -4.71 14.62 -10.42
N ALA A 81 -4.06 13.56 -9.93
CA ALA A 81 -3.99 13.29 -8.51
C ALA A 81 -3.27 14.44 -7.78
N PRO A 82 -3.74 14.86 -6.61
CA PRO A 82 -3.04 15.83 -5.78
C PRO A 82 -1.68 15.29 -5.34
N ASP A 83 -0.76 16.19 -4.98
CA ASP A 83 0.50 15.79 -4.37
C ASP A 83 0.22 14.98 -3.11
N ARG A 84 1.01 13.93 -2.87
CA ARG A 84 0.83 13.00 -1.73
C ARG A 84 -0.52 12.26 -1.74
N ALA A 85 -1.11 12.04 -2.91
CA ALA A 85 -2.25 11.15 -3.05
C ALA A 85 -1.92 9.72 -2.64
N VAL A 86 -2.82 9.04 -1.94
CA VAL A 86 -2.72 7.62 -1.54
C VAL A 86 -4.07 6.93 -1.66
N VAL A 87 -4.09 5.61 -1.82
CA VAL A 87 -5.31 4.81 -1.81
C VAL A 87 -5.22 3.78 -0.70
N LEU A 88 -6.27 3.67 0.10
CA LEU A 88 -6.36 2.68 1.19
C LEU A 88 -7.30 1.56 0.77
N LEU A 89 -6.77 0.35 0.66
CA LEU A 89 -7.50 -0.83 0.21
C LEU A 89 -7.65 -1.81 1.36
N ARG A 90 -8.89 -2.12 1.72
CA ARG A 90 -9.20 -3.18 2.68
C ARG A 90 -9.83 -4.36 1.96
N ARG A 91 -9.27 -5.55 2.17
CA ARG A 91 -9.92 -6.78 1.69
C ARG A 91 -11.16 -7.08 2.56
N ARG A 92 -12.36 -6.94 2.00
CA ARG A 92 -13.58 -7.46 2.63
C ARG A 92 -13.73 -8.93 2.25
N ARG A 93 -13.62 -9.87 3.21
CA ARG A 93 -14.01 -11.27 2.97
C ARG A 93 -15.52 -11.32 2.79
N GLY A 94 -16.01 -11.86 1.68
CA GLY A 94 -17.44 -12.14 1.45
C GLY A 94 -18.19 -11.21 0.50
N GLN A 95 -17.53 -10.34 -0.28
CA GLN A 95 -18.20 -9.66 -1.39
C GLN A 95 -17.79 -10.31 -2.72
N PRO A 96 -18.75 -10.79 -3.54
CA PRO A 96 -18.45 -11.24 -4.89
C PRO A 96 -17.91 -10.06 -5.71
N LEU A 97 -16.84 -10.30 -6.45
CA LEU A 97 -16.33 -9.38 -7.45
C LEU A 97 -17.26 -9.42 -8.68
N LEU A 98 -17.95 -8.31 -8.93
CA LEU A 98 -18.76 -7.94 -10.10
C LEU A 98 -20.07 -8.70 -10.40
N GLY A 99 -21.09 -7.91 -10.73
CA GLY A 99 -22.02 -8.26 -11.81
C GLY A 99 -23.51 -7.93 -11.63
N ARG A 100 -23.90 -6.64 -11.54
CA ARG A 100 -25.14 -6.14 -12.17
C ARG A 100 -25.26 -4.62 -12.07
N LEU A 101 -25.05 -3.93 -13.19
CA LEU A 101 -25.79 -2.70 -13.49
C LEU A 101 -27.28 -3.09 -13.58
N PRO A 102 -28.21 -2.31 -13.02
CA PRO A 102 -29.63 -2.54 -13.26
C PRO A 102 -29.90 -2.26 -14.74
N ALA A 103 -30.32 -3.29 -15.48
CA ALA A 103 -30.94 -3.10 -16.78
C ALA A 103 -32.29 -2.43 -16.54
N ALA A 104 -32.43 -1.21 -17.03
CA ALA A 104 -33.71 -0.55 -17.20
C ALA A 104 -34.57 -1.38 -18.17
N ALA A 105 -35.79 -1.69 -17.75
CA ALA A 105 -36.95 -1.96 -18.59
C ALA A 105 -38.21 -1.77 -17.72
#